data_AF-A0A958R063-F1
#
_entry.id   AF-A0A958R063-F1
#
_cell.length_a   1.000
_cell.length_b   1.000
_cell.length_c   1.000
_cell.angle_alpha   90.00
_cell.angle_beta   90.00
_cell.angle_gamma   90.00
#
_symmetry.space_group_name_H-M   'P 1'
#
loop_
_entity.id
_entity.type
_entity.pdbx_description
1 polymer ?
#
loop_
_entity_poly.entity_id
_entity_poly.type
_entity_poly.pdbx_seq_one_letter_code
_entity_poly.pdbx_strand_id
1 'polypeptide(L)'
;MTTMPPPASRRHQFRPFLFSLLALAFLPTGLHIANAEAPPMAWVDEVKKRCPAPAGTEEWVMAGEFSGRYSLDDLLRITLGNYLKGKRLKDRAFWDSAKNQLILPVRFNGFDQATAIPFEFIYSIAKHIESALRLKYVDAIAFPDMGHSHFLLPKKFFSEKISPIPNDRKDLLYRTIVEEPSVKIVYHTAERLMMMDENDKLLTDRHLQWRFYTRNPVGENRPNGILEIYSALDHLSNTVAEDQAYGHQWYGAGFQINASKDGCFPYQSQGKTFYFDLSLTDLPYGNNEFIF
;
A
#
# COMPACT_ATOMS: atom_id res chain seq x y z
N MET A 1 12.09 -63.01 -5.17
CA MET A 1 10.76 -62.38 -5.11
C MET A 1 10.44 -62.16 -3.64
N THR A 2 10.64 -60.94 -3.17
CA THR A 2 10.45 -60.52 -1.77
C THR A 2 9.50 -59.33 -1.80
N THR A 3 8.30 -59.53 -1.29
CA THR A 3 7.23 -58.52 -1.25
C THR A 3 7.43 -57.60 -0.04
N MET A 4 7.55 -56.30 -0.29
CA MET A 4 7.56 -55.28 0.77
C MET A 4 6.13 -54.98 1.24
N PRO A 5 5.91 -54.72 2.54
CA PRO A 5 4.60 -54.34 3.07
C PRO A 5 4.29 -52.86 2.80
N PRO A 6 3.00 -52.47 2.74
CA PRO A 6 2.58 -51.11 2.42
C PRO A 6 2.74 -50.15 3.62
N PRO A 7 2.91 -48.83 3.38
CA PRO A 7 3.06 -47.85 4.44
C PRO A 7 1.73 -47.50 5.11
N ALA A 8 1.80 -47.30 6.44
CA ALA A 8 0.67 -46.98 7.30
C ALA A 8 0.11 -45.57 7.06
N SER A 9 -1.20 -45.47 6.85
CA SER A 9 -1.94 -44.21 6.71
C SER A 9 -2.09 -43.50 8.06
N ARG A 10 -1.54 -42.29 8.20
CA ARG A 10 -1.83 -41.40 9.33
C ARG A 10 -3.22 -40.77 9.13
N ARG A 11 -4.18 -41.15 9.98
CA ARG A 11 -5.48 -40.47 10.11
C ARG A 11 -5.30 -39.18 10.91
N HIS A 12 -5.43 -38.03 10.27
CA HIS A 12 -5.61 -36.76 10.96
C HIS A 12 -7.06 -36.67 11.46
N GLN A 13 -7.22 -36.65 12.78
CA GLN A 13 -8.50 -36.37 13.44
C GLN A 13 -8.81 -34.88 13.32
N PHE A 14 -9.78 -34.52 12.48
CA PHE A 14 -10.41 -33.21 12.49
C PHE A 14 -11.49 -33.18 13.58
N ARG A 15 -11.35 -32.28 14.55
CA ARG A 15 -12.41 -31.93 15.50
C ARG A 15 -13.30 -30.84 14.87
N PRO A 16 -14.63 -30.99 14.86
CA PRO A 16 -15.51 -29.90 14.42
C PRO A 16 -15.69 -28.90 15.56
N PHE A 17 -15.41 -27.62 15.30
CA PHE A 17 -15.83 -26.54 16.18
C PHE A 17 -17.29 -26.16 15.84
N LEU A 18 -18.12 -26.18 16.88
CA LEU A 18 -19.51 -25.72 16.89
C LEU A 18 -19.60 -24.27 16.41
N PHE A 19 -20.42 -24.02 15.38
CA PHE A 19 -20.99 -22.71 15.11
C PHE A 19 -22.15 -22.46 16.08
N SER A 20 -22.01 -21.45 16.94
CA SER A 20 -23.11 -20.90 17.74
C SER A 20 -23.79 -19.74 17.01
N LEU A 21 -25.08 -19.63 17.33
CA LEU A 21 -26.16 -18.85 16.75
C LEU A 21 -25.85 -17.38 16.40
N LEU A 22 -26.49 -16.96 15.30
CA LEU A 22 -26.85 -15.59 14.98
C LEU A 22 -27.57 -14.92 16.15
N ALA A 23 -27.03 -13.79 16.61
CA ALA A 23 -27.81 -12.72 17.21
C ALA A 23 -27.83 -11.55 16.21
N LEU A 24 -28.98 -11.29 15.59
CA LEU A 24 -29.24 -10.04 14.88
C LEU A 24 -29.30 -8.93 15.93
N ALA A 25 -28.19 -8.22 16.11
CA ALA A 25 -28.19 -6.93 16.77
C ALA A 25 -28.55 -5.86 15.73
N PHE A 26 -29.68 -5.18 15.95
CA PHE A 26 -30.01 -3.93 15.26
C PHE A 26 -28.88 -2.92 15.50
N LEU A 27 -28.11 -2.59 14.46
CA LEU A 27 -27.12 -1.53 14.51
C LEU A 27 -27.83 -0.17 14.36
N PRO A 28 -27.51 0.83 15.21
CA PRO A 28 -28.06 2.17 15.07
C PRO A 28 -27.52 2.80 13.76
N THR A 29 -28.42 3.28 12.91
CA THR A 29 -28.13 3.97 11.63
C THR A 29 -27.64 5.41 11.83
N GLY A 30 -26.80 5.63 12.84
CA GLY A 30 -26.07 6.88 12.99
C GLY A 30 -24.74 6.77 12.26
N LEU A 31 -24.69 7.23 11.00
CA LEU A 31 -23.42 7.41 10.29
C LEU A 31 -22.67 8.55 11.00
N HIS A 32 -21.98 8.25 12.09
CA HIS A 32 -21.03 9.18 12.69
C HIS A 32 -19.89 9.33 11.68
N ILE A 33 -19.86 10.48 11.01
CA ILE A 33 -18.69 10.95 10.30
C ILE A 33 -17.64 11.16 11.38
N ALA A 34 -16.79 10.15 11.60
CA ALA A 34 -15.67 10.27 12.51
C ALA A 34 -14.80 11.44 12.03
N ASN A 35 -14.63 12.45 12.87
CA ASN A 35 -13.75 13.57 12.57
C ASN A 35 -12.34 13.02 12.32
N ALA A 36 -11.64 13.58 11.33
CA ALA A 36 -10.25 13.25 11.07
C ALA A 36 -9.41 13.49 12.34
N GLU A 37 -8.70 12.46 12.80
CA GLU A 37 -7.83 12.55 13.98
C GLU A 37 -6.44 13.01 13.57
N ALA A 38 -5.98 14.13 14.12
CA ALA A 38 -4.58 14.54 13.95
C ALA A 38 -3.63 13.44 14.49
N PRO A 39 -2.44 13.26 13.90
CA PRO A 39 -1.46 12.30 14.42
C PRO A 39 -1.11 12.64 15.87
N PRO A 40 -1.03 11.64 16.76
CA PRO A 40 -0.57 11.87 18.13
C PRO A 40 0.85 12.47 18.14
N MET A 41 1.14 13.40 19.05
CA MET A 41 2.47 14.02 19.15
C MET A 41 3.60 12.99 19.31
N ALA A 42 3.37 11.93 20.09
CA ALA A 42 4.35 10.84 20.24
C ALA A 42 4.64 10.12 18.91
N TRP A 43 3.65 10.02 18.01
CA TRP A 43 3.84 9.46 16.67
C TRP A 43 4.70 10.39 15.82
N VAL A 44 4.45 11.70 15.88
CA VAL A 44 5.26 12.73 15.19
C VAL A 44 6.71 12.70 15.65
N ASP A 45 6.96 12.64 16.96
CA ASP A 45 8.32 12.62 17.51
C ASP A 45 9.09 11.35 17.12
N GLU A 46 8.42 10.19 17.10
CA GLU A 46 9.01 8.94 16.61
C GLU A 46 9.39 9.05 15.13
N VAL A 47 8.53 9.63 14.30
CA VAL A 47 8.84 9.86 12.88
C VAL A 47 10.07 10.76 12.74
N LYS A 48 10.14 11.90 13.43
CA LYS A 48 11.31 12.78 13.37
C LYS A 48 12.61 12.07 13.74
N LYS A 49 12.56 11.14 14.70
CA LYS A 49 13.70 10.34 15.13
C LYS A 49 14.11 9.26 14.13
N ARG A 50 13.13 8.60 13.49
CA ARG A 50 13.37 7.44 12.61
C ARG A 50 13.65 7.78 11.16
N CYS A 51 13.41 9.02 10.75
CA CYS A 51 13.41 9.39 9.34
C CYS A 51 14.62 10.26 8.95
N PRO A 52 15.89 9.88 9.16
CA PRO A 52 16.99 10.67 8.64
C PRO A 52 16.98 10.68 7.10
N ALA A 53 17.68 11.64 6.50
CA ALA A 53 17.91 11.64 5.06
C ALA A 53 18.48 10.27 4.58
N PRO A 54 18.13 9.81 3.36
CA PRO A 54 18.65 8.56 2.81
C PRO A 54 20.19 8.50 2.85
N ALA A 55 20.74 7.45 3.46
CA ALA A 55 22.17 7.20 3.44
C ALA A 55 22.58 6.43 2.17
N GLY A 56 23.77 6.74 1.63
CA GLY A 56 24.30 6.05 0.44
C GLY A 56 24.61 4.56 0.63
N THR A 57 24.56 4.07 1.87
CA THR A 57 24.79 2.67 2.24
C THR A 57 23.49 1.88 2.45
N GLU A 58 22.33 2.47 2.23
CA GLU A 58 21.04 1.78 2.38
C GLU A 58 20.87 0.71 1.29
N GLU A 59 20.53 -0.51 1.70
CA GLU A 59 20.08 -1.53 0.76
C GLU A 59 18.66 -1.20 0.30
N TRP A 60 18.45 -1.20 -1.02
CA TRP A 60 17.14 -0.93 -1.58
C TRP A 60 16.36 -2.20 -1.89
N VAL A 61 15.05 -2.05 -1.81
CA VAL A 61 14.10 -2.96 -2.45
C VAL A 61 14.22 -2.79 -3.96
N MET A 62 14.38 -3.88 -4.68
CA MET A 62 14.61 -3.85 -6.14
C MET A 62 13.40 -4.43 -6.88
N ALA A 63 13.06 -3.85 -8.03
CA ALA A 63 11.95 -4.35 -8.86
C ALA A 63 12.15 -5.80 -9.30
N GLY A 64 13.41 -6.20 -9.50
CA GLY A 64 13.78 -7.58 -9.87
C GLY A 64 13.39 -8.62 -8.80
N GLU A 65 13.29 -8.23 -7.53
CA GLU A 65 12.84 -9.12 -6.44
C GLU A 65 11.37 -9.49 -6.58
N PHE A 66 10.60 -8.69 -7.32
CA PHE A 66 9.19 -8.87 -7.60
C PHE A 66 8.91 -9.23 -9.06
N SER A 67 9.89 -9.74 -9.81
CA SER A 67 9.70 -10.25 -11.17
C SER A 67 8.90 -11.57 -11.23
N GLY A 68 7.75 -11.56 -11.92
CA GLY A 68 6.92 -12.74 -12.16
C GLY A 68 5.55 -12.73 -11.47
N ARG A 69 4.88 -13.88 -11.44
CA ARG A 69 3.64 -14.11 -10.65
C ARG A 69 3.97 -14.96 -9.42
N TYR A 70 3.27 -14.75 -8.31
CA TYR A 70 3.58 -15.36 -7.01
C TYR A 70 2.46 -16.22 -6.47
N SER A 71 2.81 -17.33 -5.83
CA SER A 71 1.94 -17.91 -4.80
C SER A 71 1.87 -16.96 -3.61
N LEU A 72 0.84 -17.07 -2.77
CA LEU A 72 0.76 -16.28 -1.55
C LEU A 72 1.98 -16.52 -0.64
N ASP A 73 2.44 -17.77 -0.54
CA ASP A 73 3.60 -18.13 0.26
C ASP A 73 4.90 -17.49 -0.26
N ASP A 74 5.10 -17.46 -1.58
CA ASP A 74 6.27 -16.80 -2.18
C ASP A 74 6.25 -15.29 -1.95
N LEU A 75 5.08 -14.67 -2.14
CA LEU A 75 4.87 -13.25 -1.87
C LEU A 75 5.22 -12.93 -0.41
N LEU A 76 4.69 -13.69 0.55
CA LEU A 76 4.97 -13.50 1.98
C LEU A 76 6.44 -13.75 2.31
N ARG A 77 7.07 -14.75 1.71
CA ARG A 77 8.48 -15.08 1.93
C ARG A 77 9.41 -13.96 1.45
N ILE A 78 9.17 -13.42 0.25
CA ILE A 78 9.98 -12.33 -0.33
C ILE A 78 9.81 -11.05 0.50
N THR A 79 8.57 -10.68 0.81
CA THR A 79 8.27 -9.47 1.58
C THR A 79 8.83 -9.53 3.01
N LEU A 80 8.70 -10.67 3.70
CA LEU A 80 9.32 -10.89 5.00
C LEU A 80 10.85 -10.82 4.91
N GLY A 81 11.46 -11.40 3.87
CA GLY A 81 12.89 -11.31 3.62
C GLY A 81 13.39 -9.87 3.51
N ASN A 82 12.67 -9.04 2.73
CA ASN A 82 12.99 -7.63 2.56
C ASN A 82 12.81 -6.84 3.88
N TYR A 83 11.73 -7.10 4.61
CA TYR A 83 11.48 -6.50 5.91
C TYR A 83 12.61 -6.80 6.92
N LEU A 84 12.99 -8.08 7.05
CA LEU A 84 14.00 -8.53 8.00
C LEU A 84 15.42 -8.05 7.65
N LYS A 85 15.71 -7.86 6.36
CA LYS A 85 16.97 -7.24 5.90
C LYS A 85 17.01 -5.73 6.15
N GLY A 86 15.88 -5.09 6.42
CA GLY A 86 15.82 -3.64 6.59
C GLY A 86 15.93 -2.87 5.28
N LYS A 87 15.58 -3.52 4.16
CA LYS A 87 15.62 -2.87 2.86
C LYS A 87 14.68 -1.67 2.83
N ARG A 88 15.14 -0.58 2.22
CA ARG A 88 14.46 0.72 2.18
C ARG A 88 13.97 1.03 0.77
N LEU A 89 13.07 2.00 0.63
CA LEU A 89 12.76 2.55 -0.69
C LEU A 89 13.86 3.54 -1.11
N LYS A 90 14.27 3.50 -2.38
CA LYS A 90 15.11 4.55 -2.98
C LYS A 90 14.33 5.87 -2.93
N ASP A 91 15.04 6.95 -2.63
CA ASP A 91 14.47 8.31 -2.58
C ASP A 91 13.27 8.44 -1.62
N ARG A 92 13.24 7.63 -0.56
CA ARG A 92 12.20 7.66 0.47
C ARG A 92 12.07 9.03 1.13
N ALA A 93 10.86 9.33 1.61
CA ALA A 93 10.60 10.48 2.46
C ALA A 93 11.49 10.46 3.72
N PHE A 94 11.88 11.65 4.16
CA PHE A 94 12.73 11.86 5.32
C PHE A 94 12.38 13.15 6.06
N TRP A 95 12.84 13.27 7.29
CA TRP A 95 12.74 14.46 8.11
C TRP A 95 13.96 15.37 7.90
N ASP A 96 13.72 16.59 7.44
CA ASP A 96 14.71 17.66 7.36
C ASP A 96 14.65 18.46 8.66
N SER A 97 15.63 18.25 9.54
CA SER A 97 15.70 18.92 10.84
C SER A 97 16.01 20.42 10.73
N ALA A 98 16.67 20.86 9.67
CA ALA A 98 16.97 22.27 9.44
C ALA A 98 15.71 23.03 9.02
N LYS A 99 14.85 22.41 8.22
CA LYS A 99 13.57 22.99 7.79
C LYS A 99 12.39 22.66 8.70
N ASN A 100 12.59 21.73 9.64
CA ASN A 100 11.53 21.19 10.51
C ASN A 100 10.32 20.70 9.69
N GLN A 101 10.58 19.93 8.63
CA GLN A 101 9.57 19.42 7.69
C GLN A 101 9.89 18.00 7.23
N LEU A 102 8.85 17.22 6.91
CA LEU A 102 9.00 15.99 6.15
C LEU A 102 9.16 16.35 4.67
N ILE A 103 10.20 15.80 4.06
CA ILE A 103 10.57 16.01 2.67
C ILE A 103 10.39 14.70 1.91
N LEU A 104 9.72 14.78 0.77
CA LEU A 104 9.58 13.70 -0.21
C LEU A 104 10.32 14.13 -1.48
N PRO A 105 11.44 13.46 -1.81
CA PRO A 105 12.16 13.70 -3.07
C PRO A 105 11.25 13.48 -4.30
N VAL A 106 11.44 14.31 -5.30
CA VAL A 106 10.71 14.28 -6.57
C VAL A 106 11.73 14.33 -7.70
N ARG A 107 11.98 13.20 -8.37
CA ARG A 107 12.84 13.15 -9.56
C ARG A 107 12.00 13.02 -10.81
N PHE A 108 12.07 14.01 -11.70
CA PHE A 108 11.28 14.00 -12.93
C PHE A 108 12.02 14.73 -14.05
N ASN A 109 12.16 14.11 -15.22
CA ASN A 109 12.82 14.70 -16.40
C ASN A 109 14.20 15.34 -16.12
N GLY A 110 15.02 14.69 -15.27
CA GLY A 110 16.35 15.20 -14.88
C GLY A 110 16.33 16.35 -13.87
N PHE A 111 15.16 16.76 -13.38
CA PHE A 111 15.04 17.71 -12.27
C PHE A 111 15.01 16.97 -10.94
N ASP A 112 15.94 17.31 -10.05
CA ASP A 112 15.93 16.91 -8.65
C ASP A 112 15.17 17.97 -7.83
N GLN A 113 13.93 17.66 -7.51
CA GLN A 113 13.05 18.48 -6.71
C GLN A 113 12.70 17.79 -5.39
N ALA A 114 12.03 18.52 -4.52
CA ALA A 114 11.59 18.01 -3.23
C ALA A 114 10.27 18.68 -2.86
N THR A 115 9.34 17.90 -2.33
CA THR A 115 8.07 18.42 -1.83
C THR A 115 7.98 18.24 -0.32
N ALA A 116 7.49 19.26 0.38
CA ALA A 116 7.18 19.13 1.79
C ALA A 116 5.83 18.42 1.93
N ILE A 117 5.76 17.42 2.80
CA ILE A 117 4.53 16.64 3.03
C ILE A 117 4.02 16.84 4.47
N PRO A 118 2.70 16.97 4.67
CA PRO A 118 2.13 17.07 6.00
C PRO A 118 2.18 15.72 6.74
N PHE A 119 2.28 15.73 8.06
CA PHE A 119 2.24 14.50 8.86
C PHE A 119 0.88 13.80 8.73
N GLU A 120 -0.19 14.57 8.53
CA GLU A 120 -1.56 14.11 8.34
C GLU A 120 -1.70 13.22 7.10
N PHE A 121 -1.00 13.54 6.01
CA PHE A 121 -0.98 12.70 4.81
C PHE A 121 -0.38 11.32 5.10
N ILE A 122 0.80 11.29 5.74
CA ILE A 122 1.44 10.03 6.12
C ILE A 122 0.60 9.26 7.14
N TYR A 123 0.00 9.96 8.10
CA TYR A 123 -0.85 9.34 9.11
C TYR A 123 -2.10 8.72 8.48
N SER A 124 -2.67 9.36 7.46
CA SER A 124 -3.77 8.78 6.65
C SER A 124 -3.36 7.47 6.01
N ILE A 125 -2.17 7.42 5.41
CA ILE A 125 -1.62 6.20 4.81
C ILE A 125 -1.40 5.12 5.87
N ALA A 126 -0.85 5.47 7.05
CA ALA A 126 -0.71 4.54 8.15
C ALA A 126 -2.07 3.95 8.54
N LYS A 127 -3.10 4.78 8.72
CA LYS A 127 -4.47 4.32 9.03
C LYS A 127 -5.07 3.42 7.94
N HIS A 128 -4.80 3.70 6.66
CA HIS A 128 -5.20 2.83 5.57
C HIS A 128 -4.51 1.46 5.66
N ILE A 129 -3.20 1.43 5.91
CA ILE A 129 -2.44 0.19 6.10
C ILE A 129 -3.02 -0.64 7.25
N GLU A 130 -3.26 -0.01 8.40
CA GLU A 130 -3.86 -0.65 9.58
C GLU A 130 -5.22 -1.29 9.25
N SER A 131 -6.08 -0.55 8.54
CA SER A 131 -7.39 -1.04 8.14
C SER A 131 -7.34 -2.12 7.06
N ALA A 132 -6.46 -2.00 6.06
CA ALA A 132 -6.29 -3.00 5.01
C ALA A 132 -5.84 -4.35 5.60
N LEU A 133 -4.89 -4.33 6.54
CA LEU A 133 -4.44 -5.52 7.26
C LEU A 133 -5.55 -6.12 8.13
N ARG A 134 -6.26 -5.28 8.88
CA ARG A 134 -7.38 -5.71 9.74
C ARG A 134 -8.53 -6.34 8.94
N LEU A 135 -8.83 -5.78 7.77
CA LEU A 135 -9.89 -6.25 6.86
C LEU A 135 -9.42 -7.37 5.92
N LYS A 136 -8.13 -7.74 5.99
CA LYS A 136 -7.50 -8.76 5.14
C LYS A 136 -7.60 -8.44 3.64
N TYR A 137 -7.52 -7.16 3.29
CA TYR A 137 -7.39 -6.73 1.90
C TYR A 137 -5.96 -6.93 1.38
N VAL A 138 -5.01 -7.05 2.30
CA VAL A 138 -3.57 -7.20 2.07
C VAL A 138 -3.02 -8.22 3.06
N ASP A 139 -1.96 -8.92 2.65
CA ASP A 139 -1.22 -9.88 3.49
C ASP A 139 0.19 -9.35 3.82
N ALA A 140 0.73 -8.46 2.99
CA ALA A 140 1.97 -7.73 3.22
C ALA A 140 1.85 -6.26 2.79
N ILE A 141 2.82 -5.43 3.19
CA ILE A 141 2.95 -4.04 2.75
C ILE A 141 4.24 -3.94 1.93
N ALA A 142 4.15 -4.15 0.62
CA ALA A 142 5.26 -4.13 -0.32
C ALA A 142 4.74 -4.02 -1.76
N PHE A 143 5.59 -3.72 -2.75
CA PHE A 143 5.18 -3.42 -4.14
C PHE A 143 4.03 -4.26 -4.73
N PRO A 144 4.04 -5.62 -4.67
CA PRO A 144 2.92 -6.43 -5.16
C PRO A 144 1.67 -6.44 -4.27
N ASP A 145 1.75 -5.95 -3.04
CA ASP A 145 0.64 -5.97 -2.08
C ASP A 145 0.58 -4.67 -1.27
N MET A 146 -0.23 -3.70 -1.73
CA MET A 146 -0.35 -2.36 -1.16
C MET A 146 0.91 -1.51 -1.21
N GLY A 147 1.90 -1.91 -2.00
CA GLY A 147 3.13 -1.14 -2.16
C GLY A 147 3.09 -0.14 -3.28
N HIS A 148 2.06 -0.13 -4.12
CA HIS A 148 1.91 0.81 -5.23
C HIS A 148 0.54 1.50 -5.15
N SER A 149 0.51 2.79 -5.50
CA SER A 149 -0.69 3.62 -5.40
C SER A 149 -0.83 4.61 -6.55
N HIS A 150 -2.04 5.14 -6.69
CA HIS A 150 -2.42 6.22 -7.58
C HIS A 150 -3.32 7.23 -6.86
N PHE A 151 -3.43 8.43 -7.43
CA PHE A 151 -4.35 9.45 -6.91
C PHE A 151 -5.62 9.54 -7.76
N LEU A 152 -6.75 9.68 -7.09
CA LEU A 152 -8.01 10.11 -7.69
C LEU A 152 -8.27 11.54 -7.26
N LEU A 153 -8.15 12.46 -8.20
CA LEU A 153 -8.25 13.90 -7.96
C LEU A 153 -9.67 14.36 -8.29
N PRO A 154 -10.42 15.01 -7.38
CA PRO A 154 -11.74 15.53 -7.74
C PRO A 154 -11.64 16.42 -8.99
N LYS A 155 -12.53 16.23 -9.99
CA LYS A 155 -12.38 16.88 -11.31
C LYS A 155 -12.22 18.39 -11.23
N LYS A 156 -12.97 19.04 -10.33
CA LYS A 156 -12.87 20.48 -10.08
C LYS A 156 -11.51 20.88 -9.53
N PHE A 157 -11.02 20.15 -8.52
CA PHE A 157 -9.69 20.37 -7.96
C PHE A 157 -8.60 20.17 -9.01
N PHE A 158 -8.72 19.13 -9.83
CA PHE A 158 -7.79 18.90 -10.94
C PHE A 158 -7.75 20.10 -11.90
N SER A 159 -8.91 20.53 -12.42
CA SER A 159 -8.97 21.62 -13.41
C SER A 159 -8.51 22.97 -12.86
N GLU A 160 -8.79 23.26 -11.59
CA GLU A 160 -8.55 24.58 -11.01
C GLU A 160 -7.18 24.70 -10.33
N LYS A 161 -6.64 23.60 -9.81
CA LYS A 161 -5.42 23.61 -8.96
C LYS A 161 -4.27 22.81 -9.54
N ILE A 162 -4.54 21.70 -10.22
CA ILE A 162 -3.49 20.78 -10.69
C ILE A 162 -3.10 21.05 -12.13
N SER A 163 -4.05 21.08 -13.06
CA SER A 163 -3.77 21.29 -14.49
C SER A 163 -3.06 22.61 -14.83
N PRO A 164 -3.22 23.71 -14.07
CA PRO A 164 -2.45 24.94 -14.32
C PRO A 164 -0.98 24.86 -13.87
N ILE A 165 -0.59 23.84 -13.09
CA ILE A 165 0.80 23.72 -12.59
C ILE A 165 1.69 23.26 -13.75
N PRO A 166 2.78 24.00 -14.06
CA PRO A 166 3.72 23.60 -15.09
C PRO A 166 4.34 22.21 -14.85
N ASN A 167 4.62 21.48 -15.93
CA ASN A 167 5.17 20.11 -15.83
C ASN A 167 6.55 20.04 -15.16
N ASP A 168 7.32 21.12 -15.17
CA ASP A 168 8.62 21.26 -14.49
C ASP A 168 8.48 21.67 -13.01
N ARG A 169 7.27 21.79 -12.47
CA ARG A 169 6.98 22.12 -11.07
C ARG A 169 6.32 20.96 -10.34
N LYS A 170 6.95 19.78 -10.40
CA LYS A 170 6.45 18.56 -9.76
C LYS A 170 6.47 18.68 -8.24
N ASP A 171 7.38 19.47 -7.66
CA ASP A 171 7.36 19.86 -6.25
C ASP A 171 6.00 20.43 -5.83
N LEU A 172 5.50 21.41 -6.59
CA LEU A 172 4.25 22.10 -6.31
C LEU A 172 3.04 21.21 -6.60
N LEU A 173 3.11 20.43 -7.68
CA LEU A 173 2.06 19.47 -8.03
C LEU A 173 1.83 18.48 -6.89
N TYR A 174 2.88 17.80 -6.43
CA TYR A 174 2.74 16.81 -5.36
C TYR A 174 2.37 17.45 -4.04
N ARG A 175 2.92 18.63 -3.71
CA ARG A 175 2.52 19.38 -2.52
C ARG A 175 1.02 19.63 -2.50
N THR A 176 0.50 20.13 -3.62
CA THR A 176 -0.91 20.49 -3.76
C THR A 176 -1.80 19.25 -3.63
N ILE A 177 -1.40 18.11 -4.19
CA ILE A 177 -2.14 16.84 -4.07
C ILE A 177 -2.16 16.34 -2.62
N VAL A 178 -1.01 16.27 -1.94
CA VAL A 178 -0.93 15.67 -0.59
C VAL A 178 -1.54 16.56 0.49
N GLU A 179 -1.69 17.86 0.25
CA GLU A 179 -2.37 18.80 1.15
C GLU A 179 -3.90 18.80 0.97
N GLU A 180 -4.44 18.25 -0.12
CA GLU A 180 -5.89 18.28 -0.42
C GLU A 180 -6.63 17.10 0.23
N PRO A 181 -7.51 17.33 1.22
CA PRO A 181 -8.19 16.24 1.94
C PRO A 181 -9.26 15.50 1.14
N SER A 182 -9.69 16.04 0.00
CA SER A 182 -10.66 15.39 -0.90
C SER A 182 -10.03 14.49 -1.96
N VAL A 183 -8.70 14.49 -2.08
CA VAL A 183 -7.98 13.51 -2.89
C VAL A 183 -8.20 12.11 -2.29
N LYS A 184 -8.51 11.14 -3.13
CA LYS A 184 -8.48 9.73 -2.75
C LYS A 184 -7.20 9.06 -3.25
N ILE A 185 -6.79 8.02 -2.54
CA ILE A 185 -5.62 7.20 -2.85
C ILE A 185 -6.12 5.80 -3.16
N VAL A 186 -5.88 5.34 -4.38
CA VAL A 186 -6.13 3.96 -4.80
C VAL A 186 -4.85 3.18 -4.53
N TYR A 187 -4.96 2.08 -3.81
CA TYR A 187 -3.84 1.15 -3.62
C TYR A 187 -4.07 -0.07 -4.51
N HIS A 188 -3.02 -0.51 -5.19
CA HIS A 188 -3.04 -1.82 -5.83
C HIS A 188 -2.57 -2.87 -4.84
N THR A 189 -3.43 -3.86 -4.61
CA THR A 189 -3.14 -5.03 -3.78
C THR A 189 -3.16 -6.28 -4.65
N ALA A 190 -2.53 -7.36 -4.18
CA ALA A 190 -2.45 -8.62 -4.94
C ALA A 190 -1.95 -8.44 -6.40
N GLU A 191 -1.16 -7.39 -6.65
CA GLU A 191 -0.48 -7.18 -7.92
C GLU A 191 0.54 -8.30 -8.10
N ARG A 192 0.37 -9.11 -9.15
CA ARG A 192 1.16 -10.32 -9.42
C ARG A 192 0.87 -11.52 -8.51
N LEU A 193 -0.10 -11.45 -7.60
CA LEU A 193 -0.57 -12.65 -6.88
C LEU A 193 -1.33 -13.57 -7.84
N MET A 194 -0.98 -14.85 -7.85
CA MET A 194 -1.71 -15.87 -8.60
C MET A 194 -3.04 -16.14 -7.94
N MET A 195 -4.11 -15.61 -8.55
CA MET A 195 -5.50 -15.82 -8.12
C MET A 195 -6.29 -16.63 -9.15
N MET A 196 -5.76 -16.79 -10.36
CA MET A 196 -6.37 -17.55 -11.45
C MET A 196 -5.57 -18.84 -11.71
N ASP A 197 -6.26 -19.87 -12.19
CA ASP A 197 -5.66 -21.09 -12.75
C ASP A 197 -5.19 -20.88 -14.21
N GLU A 198 -4.72 -21.96 -14.83
CA GLU A 198 -4.26 -21.99 -16.23
C GLU A 198 -5.36 -21.76 -17.27
N ASN A 199 -6.64 -21.82 -16.87
CA ASN A 199 -7.82 -21.61 -17.71
C ASN A 199 -8.50 -20.27 -17.40
N ASP A 200 -7.79 -19.33 -16.77
CA ASP A 200 -8.30 -18.02 -16.35
C ASP A 200 -9.52 -18.09 -15.40
N LYS A 201 -9.65 -19.19 -14.65
CA LYS A 201 -10.68 -19.32 -13.62
C LYS A 201 -10.12 -18.98 -12.25
N LEU A 202 -10.92 -18.27 -11.47
CA LEU A 202 -10.57 -17.93 -10.09
C LEU A 202 -10.36 -19.20 -9.27
N LEU A 203 -9.22 -19.28 -8.58
CA LEU A 203 -8.88 -20.40 -7.71
C LEU A 203 -9.96 -20.61 -6.64
N THR A 204 -10.15 -21.85 -6.21
CA THR A 204 -11.20 -22.21 -5.23
C THR A 204 -10.86 -21.79 -3.79
N ASP A 205 -9.61 -21.38 -3.55
CA ASP A 205 -9.16 -20.86 -2.26
C ASP A 205 -9.94 -19.60 -1.89
N ARG A 206 -10.68 -19.65 -0.78
CA ARG A 206 -11.57 -18.56 -0.34
C ARG A 206 -10.83 -17.28 0.00
N HIS A 207 -9.60 -17.38 0.49
CA HIS A 207 -8.78 -16.21 0.79
C HIS A 207 -8.34 -15.55 -0.52
N LEU A 208 -7.86 -16.30 -1.50
CA LEU A 208 -7.50 -15.76 -2.82
C LEU A 208 -8.71 -15.16 -3.56
N GLN A 209 -9.89 -15.77 -3.43
CA GLN A 209 -11.13 -15.19 -3.95
C GLN A 209 -11.46 -13.85 -3.28
N TRP A 210 -11.31 -13.76 -1.97
CA TRP A 210 -11.49 -12.51 -1.24
C TRP A 210 -10.51 -11.44 -1.72
N ARG A 211 -9.21 -11.78 -1.79
CA ARG A 211 -8.16 -10.89 -2.32
C ARG A 211 -8.49 -10.39 -3.73
N PHE A 212 -9.04 -11.24 -4.60
CA PHE A 212 -9.47 -10.86 -5.93
C PHE A 212 -10.55 -9.78 -5.89
N TYR A 213 -11.60 -9.93 -5.07
CA TYR A 213 -12.69 -8.95 -5.00
C TYR A 213 -12.30 -7.66 -4.26
N THR A 214 -11.31 -7.70 -3.38
CA THR A 214 -10.86 -6.53 -2.59
C THR A 214 -9.58 -5.89 -3.12
N ARG A 215 -9.27 -6.10 -4.41
CA ARG A 215 -7.97 -5.77 -4.99
C ARG A 215 -7.62 -4.28 -4.98
N ASN A 216 -8.63 -3.40 -5.04
CA ASN A 216 -8.44 -1.95 -5.18
C ASN A 216 -9.08 -1.21 -3.99
N PRO A 217 -8.49 -1.29 -2.79
CA PRO A 217 -8.91 -0.43 -1.70
C PRO A 217 -8.58 1.03 -2.02
N VAL A 218 -9.54 1.90 -1.70
CA VAL A 218 -9.48 3.34 -1.93
C VAL A 218 -9.70 4.05 -0.60
N GLY A 219 -8.72 4.83 -0.18
CA GLY A 219 -8.77 5.62 1.05
C GLY A 219 -8.82 7.12 0.76
N GLU A 220 -9.47 7.89 1.63
CA GLU A 220 -9.45 9.35 1.55
C GLU A 220 -8.12 9.90 2.08
N ASN A 221 -7.68 11.07 1.65
CA ASN A 221 -6.55 11.76 2.28
C ASN A 221 -6.93 12.36 3.65
N ARG A 222 -7.44 11.51 4.54
CA ARG A 222 -7.89 11.81 5.89
C ARG A 222 -7.52 10.64 6.82
N PRO A 223 -7.06 10.93 8.05
CA PRO A 223 -6.63 9.91 9.00
C PRO A 223 -7.81 9.22 9.72
N ASN A 224 -8.81 8.76 8.97
CA ASN A 224 -9.96 8.02 9.49
C ASN A 224 -9.83 6.49 9.29
N GLY A 225 -8.92 6.05 8.41
CA GLY A 225 -8.71 4.63 8.10
C GLY A 225 -9.88 3.97 7.37
N ILE A 226 -10.80 4.75 6.78
CA ILE A 226 -11.92 4.24 6.01
C ILE A 226 -11.42 3.85 4.62
N LEU A 227 -11.76 2.62 4.20
CA LEU A 227 -11.42 2.09 2.89
C LEU A 227 -12.69 1.66 2.16
N GLU A 228 -12.89 2.21 0.98
CA GLU A 228 -13.84 1.72 -0.01
C GLU A 228 -13.15 0.67 -0.89
N ILE A 229 -13.92 -0.25 -1.48
CA ILE A 229 -13.39 -1.19 -2.48
C ILE A 229 -13.95 -0.82 -3.84
N TYR A 230 -13.08 -0.49 -4.78
CA TYR A 230 -13.47 -0.33 -6.16
C TYR A 230 -13.24 -1.65 -6.90
N SER A 231 -14.10 -1.93 -7.89
CA SER A 231 -14.06 -3.19 -8.64
C SER A 231 -14.28 -2.96 -10.13
N ALA A 232 -13.50 -3.69 -10.92
CA ALA A 232 -13.52 -3.83 -12.36
C ALA A 232 -13.79 -5.30 -12.71
N LEU A 233 -15.00 -5.79 -12.39
CA LEU A 233 -15.32 -7.22 -12.50
C LEU A 233 -15.33 -7.75 -13.94
N ASP A 234 -15.32 -6.85 -14.91
CA ASP A 234 -15.16 -7.10 -16.34
C ASP A 234 -13.69 -7.28 -16.76
N HIS A 235 -12.73 -6.91 -15.91
CA HIS A 235 -11.31 -7.13 -16.13
C HIS A 235 -10.83 -8.43 -15.46
N LEU A 236 -10.05 -9.25 -16.19
CA LEU A 236 -9.57 -10.56 -15.70
C LEU A 236 -8.84 -10.47 -14.35
N SER A 237 -8.14 -9.36 -14.09
CA SER A 237 -7.41 -9.16 -12.84
C SER A 237 -8.16 -8.34 -11.79
N ASN A 238 -9.39 -7.90 -12.06
CA ASN A 238 -10.15 -6.94 -11.25
C ASN A 238 -9.29 -5.71 -10.87
N THR A 239 -8.60 -5.13 -11.85
CA THR A 239 -7.74 -3.95 -11.65
C THR A 239 -8.52 -2.73 -12.07
N VAL A 240 -8.67 -1.76 -11.16
CA VAL A 240 -9.37 -0.51 -11.45
C VAL A 240 -8.53 0.40 -12.33
N ALA A 241 -9.14 0.99 -13.35
CA ALA A 241 -8.51 1.91 -14.31
C ALA A 241 -9.17 3.30 -14.32
N GLU A 242 -8.70 4.19 -15.20
CA GLU A 242 -9.12 5.59 -15.28
C GLU A 242 -10.64 5.79 -15.48
N ASP A 243 -11.28 4.93 -16.27
CA ASP A 243 -12.72 4.97 -16.57
C ASP A 243 -13.62 4.69 -15.36
N GLN A 244 -13.05 4.18 -14.27
CA GLN A 244 -13.73 3.80 -13.04
C GLN A 244 -13.44 4.79 -11.89
N ALA A 245 -12.90 5.97 -12.19
CA ALA A 245 -12.57 7.02 -11.22
C ALA A 245 -13.78 7.83 -10.69
N TYR A 246 -15.04 7.46 -11.01
CA TYR A 246 -16.31 8.05 -10.53
C TYR A 246 -16.24 9.53 -10.08
N GLY A 247 -16.24 10.46 -11.04
CA GLY A 247 -16.22 11.91 -10.73
C GLY A 247 -14.84 12.49 -10.36
N HIS A 248 -13.80 11.67 -10.38
CA HIS A 248 -12.41 12.07 -10.22
C HIS A 248 -11.68 11.98 -11.57
N GLN A 249 -10.55 12.68 -11.66
CA GLN A 249 -9.51 12.50 -12.66
C GLN A 249 -8.52 11.48 -12.11
N TRP A 250 -8.23 10.45 -12.90
CA TRP A 250 -7.16 9.51 -12.58
C TRP A 250 -5.80 10.20 -12.77
N TYR A 251 -4.94 10.10 -11.77
CA TYR A 251 -3.57 10.53 -11.85
C TYR A 251 -2.66 9.34 -11.52
N GLY A 252 -2.15 8.70 -12.57
CA GLY A 252 -1.42 7.45 -12.50
C GLY A 252 -0.06 7.52 -11.80
N ALA A 253 0.44 8.71 -11.46
CA ALA A 253 1.67 8.85 -10.67
C ALA A 253 1.33 9.06 -9.19
N GLY A 254 1.31 7.96 -8.43
CA GLY A 254 1.16 7.99 -6.97
C GLY A 254 2.49 7.82 -6.25
N PHE A 255 2.51 6.96 -5.24
CA PHE A 255 3.70 6.66 -4.45
C PHE A 255 3.84 5.16 -4.19
N GLN A 256 5.08 4.77 -3.88
CA GLN A 256 5.45 3.44 -3.43
C GLN A 256 5.46 3.37 -1.90
N ILE A 257 5.11 2.19 -1.36
CA ILE A 257 5.14 1.85 0.06
C ILE A 257 5.89 0.54 0.24
N ASN A 258 6.75 0.47 1.26
CA ASN A 258 7.35 -0.79 1.66
C ASN A 258 7.55 -0.86 3.17
N ALA A 259 7.07 -1.94 3.79
CA ALA A 259 7.36 -2.22 5.19
C ALA A 259 8.83 -2.64 5.36
N SER A 260 9.47 -2.06 6.38
CA SER A 260 10.86 -2.32 6.72
C SER A 260 11.05 -2.22 8.23
N LYS A 261 11.86 -3.08 8.84
CA LYS A 261 12.19 -2.98 10.27
C LYS A 261 12.91 -1.64 10.59
N ASP A 262 13.59 -1.08 9.59
CA ASP A 262 14.32 0.18 9.68
C ASP A 262 13.51 1.34 9.09
N GLY A 263 12.25 1.10 8.73
CA GLY A 263 11.36 2.08 8.10
C GLY A 263 11.10 3.33 8.93
N CYS A 264 10.63 4.36 8.24
CA CYS A 264 10.35 5.69 8.75
C CYS A 264 9.08 5.77 9.61
N PHE A 265 7.96 5.32 9.06
CA PHE A 265 6.63 5.71 9.53
C PHE A 265 5.93 4.59 10.29
N PRO A 266 5.51 4.80 11.56
CA PRO A 266 4.89 3.77 12.37
C PRO A 266 3.45 3.47 11.95
N TYR A 267 3.08 2.18 12.00
CA TYR A 267 1.70 1.70 11.91
C TYR A 267 1.48 0.52 12.86
N GLN A 268 0.23 0.27 13.27
CA GLN A 268 -0.13 -0.82 14.17
C GLN A 268 -0.71 -2.03 13.43
N SER A 269 -0.23 -3.22 13.75
CA SER A 269 -0.87 -4.46 13.32
C SER A 269 -0.78 -5.50 14.42
N GLN A 270 -1.91 -6.12 14.76
CA GLN A 270 -1.99 -7.17 15.77
C GLN A 270 -1.34 -6.79 17.12
N GLY A 271 -1.54 -5.53 17.55
CA GLY A 271 -0.97 -5.01 18.80
C GLY A 271 0.54 -4.77 18.78
N LYS A 272 1.17 -4.82 17.61
CA LYS A 272 2.60 -4.50 17.42
C LYS A 272 2.77 -3.31 16.50
N THR A 273 3.81 -2.53 16.77
CA THR A 273 4.25 -1.44 15.90
C THR A 273 5.20 -1.97 14.85
N PHE A 274 4.90 -1.62 13.60
CA PHE A 274 5.74 -1.86 12.43
C PHE A 274 6.04 -0.52 11.76
N TYR A 275 6.93 -0.53 10.78
CA TYR A 275 7.35 0.68 10.09
C TYR A 275 7.35 0.50 8.57
N PHE A 276 7.06 1.58 7.85
CA PHE A 276 7.13 1.62 6.40
C PHE A 276 7.87 2.86 5.89
N ASP A 277 8.33 2.80 4.65
CA ASP A 277 8.80 3.96 3.89
C ASP A 277 7.79 4.33 2.81
N LEU A 278 7.87 5.58 2.36
CA LEU A 278 7.13 6.12 1.22
C LEU A 278 8.10 6.77 0.23
N SER A 279 7.91 6.56 -1.07
CA SER A 279 8.70 7.20 -2.14
C SER A 279 7.83 7.52 -3.35
N LEU A 280 8.16 8.56 -4.12
CA LEU A 280 7.55 8.81 -5.43
C LEU A 280 8.28 8.08 -6.57
N THR A 281 9.41 7.46 -6.26
CA THR A 281 10.23 6.74 -7.24
C THR A 281 9.83 5.28 -7.25
N ASP A 282 9.59 4.75 -8.45
CA ASP A 282 9.38 3.32 -8.65
C ASP A 282 10.58 2.50 -8.19
N LEU A 283 10.34 1.22 -7.93
CA LEU A 283 11.42 0.32 -7.54
C LEU A 283 12.51 0.28 -8.62
N PRO A 284 13.79 0.45 -8.26
CA PRO A 284 14.87 0.39 -9.23
C PRO A 284 15.01 -1.03 -9.79
N TYR A 285 15.21 -1.14 -11.11
CA TYR A 285 15.76 -2.33 -11.75
C TYR A 285 17.29 -2.22 -11.65
N GLY A 286 17.97 -3.20 -11.03
CA GLY A 286 19.41 -3.09 -10.73
C GLY A 286 20.26 -2.65 -11.93
N ASN A 287 21.28 -1.81 -11.66
CA ASN A 287 22.28 -1.22 -12.57
C ASN A 287 21.84 -0.65 -13.94
N ASN A 288 20.55 -0.67 -14.28
CA ASN A 288 20.02 0.04 -15.43
C ASN A 288 18.97 1.02 -14.94
N GLU A 289 19.42 2.26 -14.68
CA GLU A 289 18.54 3.42 -14.65
C GLU A 289 17.92 3.58 -16.03
N PHE A 290 16.80 2.89 -16.28
CA PHE A 290 15.90 3.31 -17.34
C PHE A 290 15.28 4.64 -16.89
N ILE A 291 15.87 5.71 -17.40
CA ILE A 291 15.29 7.05 -17.40
C ILE A 291 14.02 6.95 -18.25
N PHE A 292 12.86 7.03 -17.62
CA PHE A 292 11.59 7.31 -18.33
C PHE A 292 11.52 8.81 -18.64
#